data_AF-A0A3A4KG55-F1
#
_entry.id   AF-A0A3A4KG55-F1
#
_cell.length_a   1.000
_cell.length_b   1.000
_cell.length_c   1.000
_cell.angle_alpha   90.00
_cell.angle_beta   90.00
_cell.angle_gamma   90.00
#
_symmetry.space_group_name_H-M   'P 1'
#
loop_
_entity.id
_entity.type
_entity.pdbx_description
1 polymer ?
#
loop_
_entity_poly.entity_id
_entity_poly.type
_entity_poly.pdbx_seq_one_letter_code
_entity_poly.pdbx_strand_id
1 'polypeptide(L)'
;MSELFGHDPLWLVIAKSLAVFVFLLLTPLVAVVAERKIVARMQMRIGPNRVGPYGSLQSLADGVKMALKEDIVPAIVDKPIYILAPIISVIPAFMAFAVIPFGPEVSVFGQRTMLQLTDLPVAVLYILAITSVGVYGIVLAGWASGSTYPLLGGLRSTAQVISYEIAMALCFAAVFLHAGTMATSGIVNAQNGTWFVFLLLPSFAIYCVSMVGETNRAPFDLPEAEGELVGGFHTEYSSLKFAMFMLAEYVNMATVSALATTLFLGGWHAPFPLNLWAGANSGWWPVLWFTAKVWTFLFVFIWLRGTLPRLRYDQFMNLGWKLLIPTSLLWVMLVAAARVVEAEGYHHVETPALVAGGLLITGAMVGMFLRAGRHPGLPPLPEEPVADSTVFLGFPTPPLPARPEHEMAGPGLLDPLAGFAVTAATMFKKPNTEFYPEQKVPTAPRYHGRHQLNRHPDGLEKCIGCELCAWACPADAIFVEGADNTEAERFSPGERYGRVYQINYLRCIGCGLCIEACPTRALTMTNEYELADDNRADLIYEKDRLLAPLAPGMQAPPHAMQPGTTEADYYLGMVGPDQSEQAGLEGAAR
;
A
#
# COMPACT_ATOMS: atom_id res chain seq x y z
N MET A 1 -3.87 18.35 39.15
CA MET A 1 -5.11 17.70 38.73
C MET A 1 -6.20 18.74 38.86
N SER A 2 -6.86 19.12 37.76
CA SER A 2 -8.00 20.05 37.84
C SER A 2 -9.13 19.39 38.62
N GLU A 3 -9.78 20.14 39.51
CA GLU A 3 -10.88 19.66 40.38
C GLU A 3 -12.11 19.11 39.63
N LEU A 4 -12.12 19.19 38.29
CA LEU A 4 -13.20 18.67 37.43
C LEU A 4 -13.06 17.19 37.06
N PHE A 5 -11.87 16.57 37.15
CA PHE A 5 -11.72 15.16 36.76
C PHE A 5 -12.24 14.22 37.85
N GLY A 6 -13.02 13.21 37.46
CA GLY A 6 -13.56 12.19 38.37
C GLY A 6 -14.94 12.52 38.96
N HIS A 7 -15.49 13.71 38.70
CA HIS A 7 -16.83 14.12 39.14
C HIS A 7 -17.88 14.14 38.03
N ASP A 8 -17.52 13.69 36.82
CA ASP A 8 -18.46 13.58 35.70
C ASP A 8 -19.54 12.52 35.98
N PRO A 9 -20.83 12.80 35.70
CA PRO A 9 -21.88 11.80 35.83
C PRO A 9 -21.71 10.68 34.81
N LEU A 10 -22.11 9.45 35.17
CA LEU A 10 -21.88 8.25 34.35
C LEU A 10 -22.39 8.37 32.91
N TRP A 11 -23.55 9.01 32.70
CA TRP A 11 -24.11 9.21 31.35
C TRP A 11 -23.18 10.07 30.47
N LEU A 12 -22.51 11.06 31.06
CA LEU A 12 -21.58 11.94 30.35
C LEU A 12 -20.29 11.21 30.02
N VAL A 13 -19.80 10.34 30.92
CA VAL A 13 -18.67 9.45 30.67
C VAL A 13 -18.97 8.51 29.50
N ILE A 14 -20.14 7.87 29.49
CA ILE A 14 -20.56 6.98 28.38
C ILE A 14 -20.68 7.77 27.07
N ALA A 15 -21.29 8.97 27.10
CA ALA A 15 -21.42 9.82 25.92
C ALA A 15 -20.07 10.25 25.35
N LYS A 16 -19.11 10.63 26.21
CA LYS A 16 -17.74 10.96 25.81
C LYS A 16 -17.02 9.74 25.21
N SER A 17 -17.10 8.59 25.86
CA SER A 17 -16.51 7.34 25.35
C SER A 17 -17.06 6.98 23.97
N LEU A 18 -18.38 7.07 23.79
CA LEU A 18 -19.02 6.85 22.49
C LEU A 18 -18.58 7.88 21.45
N ALA A 19 -18.46 9.16 21.82
CA ALA A 19 -17.99 10.21 20.91
C ALA A 19 -16.55 9.96 20.46
N VAL A 20 -15.65 9.59 21.37
CA VAL A 20 -14.26 9.21 21.04
C VAL A 20 -14.24 7.97 20.14
N PHE A 21 -15.03 6.94 20.46
CA PHE A 21 -15.13 5.73 19.65
C PHE A 21 -15.61 6.04 18.22
N VAL A 22 -16.65 6.85 18.07
CA VAL A 22 -17.17 7.28 16.76
C VAL A 22 -16.14 8.12 16.02
N PHE A 23 -15.46 9.05 16.69
CA PHE A 23 -14.37 9.83 16.09
C PHE A 23 -13.26 8.93 15.54
N LEU A 24 -12.85 7.91 16.30
CA LEU A 24 -11.83 6.95 15.90
C LEU A 24 -12.29 5.95 14.84
N LEU A 25 -13.59 5.70 14.69
CA LEU A 25 -14.10 4.94 13.54
C LEU A 25 -14.20 5.82 12.30
N LEU A 26 -14.64 7.07 12.41
CA LEU A 26 -14.78 7.96 11.26
C LEU A 26 -13.43 8.39 10.69
N THR A 27 -12.41 8.58 11.54
CA THR A 27 -11.06 8.97 11.12
C THR A 27 -10.46 8.02 10.07
N PRO A 28 -10.35 6.69 10.28
CA PRO A 28 -9.83 5.74 9.30
C PRO A 28 -10.72 5.67 8.06
N LEU A 29 -12.05 5.69 8.20
CA LEU A 29 -12.95 5.68 7.04
C LEU A 29 -12.66 6.84 6.08
N VAL A 30 -12.47 8.06 6.62
CA VAL A 30 -12.13 9.24 5.82
C VAL A 30 -10.66 9.19 5.36
N ALA A 31 -9.74 8.74 6.22
CA ALA A 31 -8.31 8.70 5.93
C ALA A 31 -8.01 7.77 4.75
N VAL A 32 -8.66 6.62 4.66
CA VAL A 32 -8.51 5.68 3.52
C VAL A 32 -8.93 6.30 2.19
N VAL A 33 -10.07 7.03 2.15
CA VAL A 33 -10.49 7.73 0.93
C VAL A 33 -9.52 8.87 0.61
N ALA A 34 -9.10 9.62 1.62
CA ALA A 34 -8.15 10.72 1.48
C ALA A 34 -6.82 10.21 0.91
N GLU A 35 -6.27 9.14 1.47
CA GLU A 35 -5.03 8.49 1.02
C GLU A 35 -5.12 8.08 -0.45
N ARG A 36 -6.18 7.36 -0.85
CA ARG A 36 -6.39 6.96 -2.25
C ARG A 36 -6.42 8.16 -3.21
N LYS A 37 -7.09 9.26 -2.82
CA LYS A 37 -7.20 10.46 -3.66
C LYS A 37 -5.92 11.28 -3.71
N ILE A 38 -5.23 11.44 -2.58
CA ILE A 38 -4.01 12.24 -2.48
C ILE A 38 -2.87 11.54 -3.22
N VAL A 39 -2.68 10.24 -3.02
CA VAL A 39 -1.66 9.46 -3.73
C VAL A 39 -1.95 9.42 -5.23
N ALA A 40 -3.23 9.26 -5.63
CA ALA A 40 -3.60 9.33 -7.04
C ALA A 40 -3.19 10.67 -7.69
N ARG A 41 -3.40 11.80 -7.00
CA ARG A 41 -2.96 13.12 -7.47
C ARG A 41 -1.44 13.23 -7.59
N MET A 42 -0.67 12.73 -6.61
CA MET A 42 0.80 12.69 -6.70
C MET A 42 1.27 11.88 -7.93
N GLN A 43 0.54 10.82 -8.27
CA GLN A 43 0.77 9.93 -9.41
C GLN A 43 0.13 10.40 -10.73
N MET A 44 -0.41 11.62 -10.79
CA MET A 44 -1.07 12.18 -11.98
C MET A 44 -2.27 11.38 -12.51
N ARG A 45 -2.93 10.59 -11.64
CA ARG A 45 -4.16 9.85 -11.96
C ARG A 45 -5.34 10.29 -11.09
N ILE A 46 -6.55 9.93 -11.51
CA ILE A 46 -7.77 10.26 -10.76
C ILE A 46 -8.03 9.17 -9.70
N GLY A 47 -8.29 9.59 -8.46
CA GLY A 47 -8.67 8.67 -7.37
C GLY A 47 -10.13 8.19 -7.49
N PRO A 48 -10.66 7.47 -6.49
CA PRO A 48 -12.04 6.96 -6.52
C PRO A 48 -13.06 8.07 -6.78
N ASN A 49 -13.90 7.91 -7.82
CA ASN A 49 -14.90 8.90 -8.25
C ASN A 49 -16.33 8.35 -8.46
N ARG A 50 -16.57 7.04 -8.25
CA ARG A 50 -17.86 6.38 -8.57
C ARG A 50 -18.81 6.19 -7.38
N VAL A 51 -18.31 5.61 -6.28
CA VAL A 51 -19.17 5.20 -5.16
C VAL A 51 -19.52 6.42 -4.28
N GLY A 52 -20.69 7.00 -4.49
CA GLY A 52 -21.16 8.22 -3.83
C GLY A 52 -20.59 9.51 -4.44
N PRO A 53 -20.97 10.69 -3.91
CA PRO A 53 -20.48 11.98 -4.41
C PRO A 53 -18.95 12.04 -4.36
N TYR A 54 -18.31 12.16 -5.52
CA TYR A 54 -16.86 12.13 -5.66
C TYR A 54 -16.18 10.88 -5.06
N GLY A 55 -16.87 9.73 -4.93
CA GLY A 55 -16.26 8.52 -4.35
C GLY A 55 -16.14 8.50 -2.82
N SER A 56 -16.85 9.37 -2.10
CA SER A 56 -16.76 9.48 -0.63
C SER A 56 -17.26 8.24 0.12
N LEU A 57 -18.15 7.44 -0.48
CA LEU A 57 -18.75 6.26 0.16
C LEU A 57 -17.93 4.97 -0.09
N GLN A 58 -16.76 5.07 -0.73
CA GLN A 58 -15.93 3.91 -1.06
C GLN A 58 -15.49 3.12 0.18
N SER A 59 -14.96 3.78 1.22
CA SER A 59 -14.52 3.08 2.44
C SER A 59 -15.66 2.38 3.16
N LEU A 60 -16.89 2.93 3.07
CA LEU A 60 -18.07 2.28 3.63
C LEU A 60 -18.41 1.00 2.86
N ALA A 61 -18.37 1.05 1.51
CA ALA A 61 -18.56 -0.12 0.67
C ALA A 61 -17.48 -1.20 0.92
N ASP A 62 -16.23 -0.79 1.14
CA ASP A 62 -15.13 -1.70 1.49
C ASP A 62 -15.38 -2.36 2.86
N GLY A 63 -15.89 -1.60 3.85
CA GLY A 63 -16.28 -2.15 5.16
C GLY A 63 -17.42 -3.17 5.07
N VAL A 64 -18.48 -2.86 4.31
CA VAL A 64 -19.60 -3.78 4.04
C VAL A 64 -19.09 -5.04 3.33
N LYS A 65 -18.20 -4.88 2.34
CA LYS A 65 -17.55 -6.01 1.67
C LYS A 65 -16.82 -6.90 2.66
N MET A 66 -16.03 -6.33 3.58
CA MET A 66 -15.31 -7.13 4.58
C MET A 66 -16.25 -7.86 5.53
N ALA A 67 -17.40 -7.28 5.87
CA ALA A 67 -18.41 -7.94 6.71
C ALA A 67 -19.15 -9.09 6.01
N LEU A 68 -19.40 -8.97 4.71
CA LEU A 68 -20.05 -10.00 3.89
C LEU A 68 -19.08 -11.04 3.34
N LYS A 69 -17.77 -10.76 3.39
CA LYS A 69 -16.75 -11.68 2.91
C LYS A 69 -16.69 -12.90 3.83
N GLU A 70 -16.58 -14.08 3.21
CA GLU A 70 -16.42 -15.35 3.91
C GLU A 70 -15.23 -15.28 4.88
N ASP A 71 -15.48 -15.69 6.13
CA ASP A 71 -14.47 -15.76 7.17
C ASP A 71 -13.88 -17.18 7.26
N ILE A 72 -12.69 -17.36 6.69
CA ILE A 72 -11.97 -18.62 6.63
C ILE A 72 -11.08 -18.75 7.87
N VAL A 73 -11.19 -19.88 8.56
CA VAL A 73 -10.27 -20.28 9.63
C VAL A 73 -9.55 -21.55 9.15
N PRO A 74 -8.26 -21.47 8.79
CA PRO A 74 -7.53 -22.64 8.29
C PRO A 74 -7.45 -23.75 9.35
N ALA A 75 -7.33 -25.00 8.93
CA ALA A 75 -7.33 -26.13 9.86
C ALA A 75 -6.06 -26.23 10.73
N ILE A 76 -4.93 -25.66 10.25
CA ILE A 76 -3.61 -25.75 10.89
C ILE A 76 -3.41 -24.73 12.03
N VAL A 77 -4.29 -23.73 12.16
CA VAL A 77 -4.11 -22.60 13.08
C VAL A 77 -4.49 -22.93 14.54
N ASP A 78 -3.85 -22.25 15.48
CA ASP A 78 -4.29 -22.21 16.88
C ASP A 78 -5.54 -21.34 17.00
N LYS A 79 -6.72 -21.96 17.02
CA LYS A 79 -8.01 -21.24 16.94
C LYS A 79 -8.22 -20.16 18.02
N PRO A 80 -7.98 -20.43 19.32
CA PRO A 80 -8.11 -19.40 20.35
C PRO A 80 -7.24 -18.18 20.10
N ILE A 81 -5.94 -18.37 19.84
CA ILE A 81 -5.00 -17.27 19.66
C ILE A 81 -5.29 -16.56 18.33
N TYR A 82 -5.64 -17.30 17.29
CA TYR A 82 -5.96 -16.77 15.97
C TYR A 82 -7.13 -15.78 16.02
N ILE A 83 -8.19 -16.08 16.79
CA ILE A 83 -9.35 -15.19 16.96
C ILE A 83 -9.04 -14.03 17.91
N LEU A 84 -8.23 -14.25 18.94
CA LEU A 84 -7.93 -13.24 19.95
C LEU A 84 -6.89 -12.20 19.49
N ALA A 85 -5.96 -12.57 18.61
CA ALA A 85 -4.88 -11.69 18.18
C ALA A 85 -5.35 -10.35 17.55
N PRO A 86 -6.33 -10.32 16.61
CA PRO A 86 -6.88 -9.07 16.11
C PRO A 86 -7.53 -8.21 17.22
N ILE A 87 -8.21 -8.85 18.18
CA ILE A 87 -8.88 -8.16 19.30
C ILE A 87 -7.84 -7.49 20.21
N ILE A 88 -6.74 -8.19 20.50
CA ILE A 88 -5.60 -7.66 21.26
C ILE A 88 -4.94 -6.48 20.54
N SER A 89 -4.97 -6.42 19.20
CA SER A 89 -4.45 -5.29 18.45
C SER A 89 -5.39 -4.08 18.48
N VAL A 90 -6.70 -4.31 18.35
CA VAL A 90 -7.72 -3.24 18.28
C VAL A 90 -7.96 -2.55 19.63
N ILE A 91 -8.13 -3.32 20.72
CA ILE A 91 -8.50 -2.75 22.02
C ILE A 91 -7.50 -1.67 22.49
N PRO A 92 -6.18 -1.92 22.48
CA PRO A 92 -5.18 -0.91 22.82
C PRO A 92 -5.24 0.35 21.97
N ALA A 93 -5.47 0.21 20.66
CA ALA A 93 -5.53 1.33 19.74
C ALA A 93 -6.64 2.33 20.12
N PHE A 94 -7.80 1.84 20.55
CA PHE A 94 -8.90 2.68 21.05
C PHE A 94 -8.64 3.20 22.48
N MET A 95 -8.09 2.38 23.36
CA MET A 95 -7.85 2.76 24.76
C MET A 95 -6.83 3.90 24.90
N ALA A 96 -5.83 3.97 24.02
CA ALA A 96 -4.80 5.02 24.07
C ALA A 96 -5.37 6.45 23.99
N PHE A 97 -6.52 6.64 23.32
CA PHE A 97 -7.19 7.94 23.21
C PHE A 97 -7.91 8.40 24.48
N ALA A 98 -8.09 7.52 25.48
CA ALA A 98 -8.79 7.87 26.71
C ALA A 98 -8.14 9.04 27.48
N VAL A 99 -6.82 9.19 27.35
CA VAL A 99 -6.03 10.21 28.05
C VAL A 99 -5.64 11.40 27.17
N ILE A 100 -6.14 11.49 25.93
CA ILE A 100 -5.77 12.57 25.01
C ILE A 100 -6.76 13.75 25.14
N PRO A 101 -6.28 14.99 25.37
CA PRO A 101 -7.14 16.16 25.51
C PRO A 101 -7.56 16.73 24.14
N PHE A 102 -8.86 16.75 23.85
CA PHE A 102 -9.42 17.34 22.63
C PHE A 102 -9.66 18.85 22.74
N GLY A 103 -9.74 19.39 23.95
CA GLY A 103 -10.10 20.79 24.18
C GLY A 103 -10.13 21.20 25.65
N PRO A 104 -10.49 22.47 25.93
CA PRO A 104 -10.63 23.00 27.28
C PRO A 104 -11.87 22.47 28.00
N GLU A 105 -12.13 23.03 29.18
CA GLU A 105 -13.40 22.92 29.88
C GLU A 105 -14.54 23.51 29.04
N VAL A 106 -15.59 22.71 28.84
CA VAL A 106 -16.82 23.09 28.13
C VAL A 106 -18.05 22.72 28.94
N SER A 107 -19.15 23.46 28.74
CA SER A 107 -20.45 23.12 29.30
C SER A 107 -21.23 22.22 28.35
N VAL A 108 -21.58 21.00 28.79
CA VAL A 108 -22.45 20.05 28.08
C VAL A 108 -23.74 19.93 28.87
N PHE A 109 -24.85 20.41 28.33
CA PHE A 109 -26.18 20.36 28.97
C PHE A 109 -26.20 20.84 30.44
N GLY A 110 -25.45 21.93 30.74
CA GLY A 110 -25.36 22.52 32.08
C GLY A 110 -24.28 21.92 33.00
N GLN A 111 -23.65 20.81 32.62
CA GLN A 111 -22.51 20.23 33.34
C GLN A 111 -21.20 20.74 32.74
N ARG A 112 -20.27 21.24 33.56
CA ARG A 112 -18.95 21.63 33.09
C ARG A 112 -18.03 20.43 33.13
N THR A 113 -17.35 20.20 32.03
CA THR A 113 -16.48 19.03 31.90
C THR A 113 -15.32 19.33 30.95
N MET A 114 -14.19 18.66 31.16
CA MET A 114 -13.07 18.75 30.22
C MET A 114 -13.32 17.83 29.02
N LEU A 115 -12.86 18.26 27.83
CA LEU A 115 -12.91 17.45 26.60
C LEU A 115 -11.80 16.39 26.58
N GLN A 116 -11.74 15.60 27.64
CA GLN A 116 -10.85 14.48 27.88
C GLN A 116 -11.65 13.44 28.68
N LEU A 117 -11.42 12.14 28.43
CA LEU A 117 -12.17 11.08 29.12
C LEU A 117 -11.63 10.88 30.54
N THR A 118 -10.30 10.80 30.69
CA THR A 118 -9.64 10.74 32.00
C THR A 118 -8.24 11.37 31.93
N ASP A 119 -7.76 11.92 33.04
CA ASP A 119 -6.40 12.46 33.15
C ASP A 119 -5.66 11.76 34.29
N LEU A 120 -4.62 11.02 33.93
CA LEU A 120 -3.80 10.26 34.87
C LEU A 120 -2.48 11.02 35.10
N PRO A 121 -1.93 11.04 36.33
CA PRO A 121 -0.61 11.63 36.59
C PRO A 121 0.50 11.04 35.71
N VAL A 122 0.32 9.79 35.27
CA VAL A 122 1.24 9.03 34.41
C VAL A 122 0.65 8.76 33.02
N ALA A 123 -0.16 9.69 32.49
CA ALA A 123 -0.93 9.51 31.25
C ALA A 123 -0.07 9.05 30.05
N VAL A 124 1.10 9.64 29.82
CA VAL A 124 1.96 9.25 28.68
C VAL A 124 2.57 7.85 28.87
N LEU A 125 2.90 7.46 30.10
CA LEU A 125 3.36 6.10 30.41
C LEU A 125 2.26 5.06 30.22
N TYR A 126 1.01 5.43 30.51
CA TYR A 126 -0.16 4.61 30.21
C TYR A 126 -0.32 4.36 28.71
N ILE A 127 -0.10 5.38 27.86
CA ILE A 127 -0.13 5.21 26.40
C ILE A 127 0.94 4.21 25.97
N LEU A 128 2.20 4.40 26.40
CA LEU A 128 3.29 3.48 26.09
C LEU A 128 2.98 2.03 26.50
N ALA A 129 2.50 1.82 27.73
CA ALA A 129 2.16 0.49 28.20
C ALA A 129 1.08 -0.19 27.35
N ILE A 130 0.08 0.57 26.91
CA ILE A 130 -1.01 0.07 26.07
C ILE A 130 -0.54 -0.18 24.64
N THR A 131 0.25 0.71 24.05
CA THR A 131 0.80 0.49 22.69
C THR A 131 1.67 -0.75 22.64
N SER A 132 2.49 -1.01 23.67
CA SER A 132 3.26 -2.25 23.78
C SER A 132 2.37 -3.50 23.78
N VAL A 133 1.17 -3.44 24.40
CA VAL A 133 0.18 -4.54 24.36
C VAL A 133 -0.32 -4.80 22.93
N GLY A 134 -0.48 -3.75 22.12
CA GLY A 134 -0.87 -3.87 20.71
C GLY A 134 0.13 -4.69 19.88
N VAL A 135 1.43 -4.59 20.20
CA VAL A 135 2.51 -5.35 19.54
C VAL A 135 2.39 -6.86 19.79
N TYR A 136 1.89 -7.28 20.95
CA TYR A 136 1.62 -8.70 21.20
C TYR A 136 0.57 -9.25 20.24
N GLY A 137 -0.41 -8.43 19.82
CA GLY A 137 -1.38 -8.83 18.80
C GLY A 137 -0.71 -9.22 17.48
N ILE A 138 0.34 -8.50 17.07
CA ILE A 138 1.11 -8.77 15.85
C ILE A 138 1.89 -10.09 15.94
N VAL A 139 2.61 -10.32 17.04
CA VAL A 139 3.38 -11.57 17.25
C VAL A 139 2.46 -12.77 17.30
N LEU A 140 1.38 -12.66 18.08
CA LEU A 140 0.42 -13.74 18.29
C LEU A 140 -0.30 -14.09 16.98
N ALA A 141 -0.58 -13.11 16.12
CA ALA A 141 -1.14 -13.35 14.80
C ALA A 141 -0.21 -14.16 13.89
N GLY A 142 1.07 -13.76 13.84
CA GLY A 142 2.09 -14.49 13.08
C GLY A 142 2.31 -15.93 13.58
N TRP A 143 2.32 -16.12 14.91
CA TRP A 143 2.44 -17.44 15.54
C TRP A 143 1.21 -18.33 15.31
N ALA A 144 0.01 -17.79 15.54
CA ALA A 144 -1.24 -18.56 15.45
C ALA A 144 -1.56 -19.03 14.02
N SER A 145 -1.02 -18.35 13.01
CA SER A 145 -1.20 -18.67 11.59
C SER A 145 -0.66 -20.05 11.18
N GLY A 146 0.21 -20.68 11.99
CA GLY A 146 0.68 -22.05 11.74
C GLY A 146 1.59 -22.23 10.52
N SER A 147 2.09 -21.12 9.95
CA SER A 147 3.00 -21.08 8.80
C SER A 147 4.27 -20.28 9.15
N THR A 148 5.41 -20.69 8.60
CA THR A 148 6.71 -20.05 8.86
C THR A 148 6.81 -18.65 8.26
N TYR A 149 6.15 -18.39 7.14
CA TYR A 149 6.20 -17.08 6.47
C TYR A 149 5.50 -15.98 7.30
N PRO A 150 4.24 -16.16 7.76
CA PRO A 150 3.61 -15.19 8.66
C PRO A 150 4.32 -15.02 9.99
N LEU A 151 4.90 -16.10 10.55
CA LEU A 151 5.70 -16.02 11.77
C LEU A 151 6.92 -15.13 11.59
N LEU A 152 7.67 -15.30 10.50
CA LEU A 152 8.86 -14.48 10.23
C LEU A 152 8.48 -13.01 9.94
N GLY A 153 7.36 -12.78 9.26
CA GLY A 153 6.79 -11.45 9.06
C GLY A 153 6.38 -10.76 10.38
N GLY A 154 5.68 -11.49 11.25
CA GLY A 154 5.29 -11.01 12.59
C GLY A 154 6.49 -10.68 13.47
N LEU A 155 7.49 -11.56 13.52
CA LEU A 155 8.74 -11.33 14.29
C LEU A 155 9.51 -10.10 13.82
N ARG A 156 9.60 -9.89 12.50
CA ARG A 156 10.27 -8.69 11.93
C ARG A 156 9.50 -7.42 12.27
N SER A 157 8.17 -7.42 12.13
CA SER A 157 7.33 -6.27 12.50
C SER A 157 7.51 -5.92 13.96
N THR A 158 7.41 -6.90 14.86
CA THR A 158 7.57 -6.70 16.30
C THR A 158 8.95 -6.17 16.68
N ALA A 159 10.03 -6.72 16.11
CA ALA A 159 11.37 -6.23 16.36
C ALA A 159 11.55 -4.76 15.95
N GLN A 160 10.92 -4.39 14.82
CA GLN A 160 10.84 -3.00 14.37
C GLN A 160 10.07 -2.13 15.37
N VAL A 161 8.82 -2.48 15.69
CA VAL A 161 7.96 -1.65 16.53
C VAL A 161 8.62 -1.41 17.89
N ILE A 162 9.13 -2.46 18.55
CA ILE A 162 9.82 -2.35 19.85
C ILE A 162 11.05 -1.43 19.76
N SER A 163 11.85 -1.54 18.69
CA SER A 163 13.07 -0.72 18.55
C SER A 163 12.76 0.77 18.43
N TYR A 164 11.67 1.12 17.74
CA TYR A 164 11.26 2.50 17.55
C TYR A 164 10.41 3.03 18.70
N GLU A 165 9.74 2.16 19.44
CA GLU A 165 9.08 2.48 20.71
C GLU A 165 10.10 2.98 21.76
N ILE A 166 11.29 2.37 21.83
CA ILE A 166 12.39 2.83 22.70
C ILE A 166 12.85 4.25 22.31
N ALA A 167 13.07 4.50 21.02
CA ALA A 167 13.47 5.83 20.53
C ALA A 167 12.39 6.89 20.81
N MET A 168 11.12 6.53 20.64
CA MET A 168 9.97 7.36 20.97
C MET A 168 9.88 7.66 22.47
N ALA A 169 10.07 6.67 23.34
CA ALA A 169 10.04 6.85 24.79
C ALA A 169 11.16 7.80 25.29
N LEU A 170 12.35 7.72 24.71
CA LEU A 170 13.45 8.67 25.01
C LEU A 170 13.09 10.11 24.63
N CYS A 171 12.34 10.32 23.55
CA CYS A 171 11.85 11.66 23.19
C CYS A 171 10.90 12.23 24.24
N PHE A 172 10.06 11.39 24.86
CA PHE A 172 9.14 11.82 25.92
C PHE A 172 9.86 12.23 27.19
N ALA A 173 10.99 11.61 27.53
CA ALA A 173 11.78 11.99 28.70
C ALA A 173 12.19 13.47 28.65
N ALA A 174 12.61 13.98 27.48
CA ALA A 174 12.91 15.40 27.30
C ALA A 174 11.67 16.30 27.50
N VAL A 175 10.50 15.86 27.03
CA VAL A 175 9.23 16.57 27.23
C VAL A 175 8.86 16.61 28.71
N PHE A 176 9.01 15.51 29.45
CA PHE A 176 8.70 15.47 30.89
C PHE A 176 9.61 16.37 31.70
N LEU A 177 10.91 16.37 31.39
CA LEU A 177 11.88 17.27 32.03
C LEU A 177 11.51 18.74 31.80
N HIS A 178 11.03 19.07 30.59
CA HIS A 178 10.65 20.44 30.25
C HIS A 178 9.27 20.86 30.79
N ALA A 179 8.28 19.96 30.77
CA ALA A 179 6.92 20.25 31.23
C ALA A 179 6.76 20.15 32.76
N GLY A 180 7.62 19.39 33.45
CA GLY A 180 7.51 19.13 34.89
C GLY A 180 6.35 18.21 35.28
N THR A 181 5.71 17.55 34.32
CA THR A 181 4.57 16.64 34.52
C THR A 181 4.49 15.59 33.42
N MET A 182 3.88 14.43 33.75
CA MET A 182 3.59 13.34 32.81
C MET A 182 2.09 13.26 32.44
N ALA A 183 1.26 14.15 33.00
CA ALA A 183 -0.16 14.28 32.66
C ALA A 183 -0.30 15.06 31.34
N THR A 184 -1.12 14.56 30.41
CA THR A 184 -1.31 15.15 29.08
C THR A 184 -1.94 16.54 29.15
N SER A 185 -2.90 16.73 30.07
CA SER A 185 -3.51 18.05 30.31
C SER A 185 -2.47 19.06 30.82
N GLY A 186 -1.59 18.63 31.73
CA GLY A 186 -0.52 19.44 32.29
C GLY A 186 0.53 19.82 31.26
N ILE A 187 0.89 18.89 30.37
CA ILE A 187 1.81 19.14 29.26
C ILE A 187 1.22 20.20 28.33
N VAL A 188 -0.05 20.07 27.91
CA VAL A 188 -0.68 21.07 27.03
C VAL A 188 -0.72 22.46 27.68
N ASN A 189 -1.04 22.53 28.97
CA ASN A 189 -1.04 23.81 29.71
C ASN A 189 0.37 24.43 29.82
N ALA A 190 1.42 23.62 29.93
CA ALA A 190 2.81 24.08 29.95
C ALA A 190 3.26 24.65 28.58
N GLN A 191 2.53 24.35 27.50
CA GLN A 191 2.76 24.90 26.16
C GLN A 191 2.06 26.25 25.91
N ASN A 192 1.46 26.87 26.94
CA ASN A 192 0.82 28.17 26.82
C ASN A 192 1.87 29.27 26.65
N GLY A 193 2.09 29.70 25.41
CA GLY A 193 3.04 30.74 25.04
C GLY A 193 3.97 30.29 23.91
N THR A 194 4.78 29.25 24.15
CA THR A 194 5.68 28.67 23.15
C THR A 194 5.45 27.18 22.98
N TRP A 195 5.45 26.73 21.73
CA TRP A 195 5.32 25.30 21.43
C TRP A 195 6.63 24.57 21.63
N PHE A 196 6.56 23.34 22.12
CA PHE A 196 7.72 22.52 22.40
C PHE A 196 8.44 22.07 21.13
N VAL A 197 7.81 22.14 19.94
CA VAL A 197 8.54 21.96 18.68
C VAL A 197 9.75 22.90 18.56
N PHE A 198 9.61 24.15 19.00
CA PHE A 198 10.70 25.13 18.88
C PHE A 198 11.80 24.93 19.92
N LEU A 199 11.45 24.39 21.09
CA LEU A 199 12.39 24.16 22.20
C LEU A 199 13.06 22.78 22.13
N LEU A 200 12.31 21.76 21.71
CA LEU A 200 12.70 20.35 21.72
C LEU A 200 12.72 19.78 20.29
N LEU A 201 13.29 20.54 19.36
CA LEU A 201 13.31 20.19 17.93
C LEU A 201 13.92 18.80 17.64
N PRO A 202 15.04 18.36 18.27
CA PRO A 202 15.57 17.02 18.06
C PRO A 202 14.59 15.93 18.51
N SER A 203 13.96 16.08 19.69
CA SER A 203 12.93 15.14 20.16
C SER A 203 11.77 15.07 19.19
N PHE A 204 11.32 16.21 18.66
CA PHE A 204 10.24 16.24 17.68
C PHE A 204 10.61 15.51 16.39
N ALA A 205 11.81 15.76 15.84
CA ALA A 205 12.27 15.11 14.62
C ALA A 205 12.44 13.58 14.79
N ILE A 206 13.05 13.14 15.90
CA ILE A 206 13.21 11.71 16.21
C ILE A 206 11.84 11.06 16.44
N TYR A 207 10.92 11.74 17.13
CA TYR A 207 9.55 11.29 17.30
C TYR A 207 8.83 11.13 15.95
N CYS A 208 8.95 12.10 15.04
CA CYS A 208 8.33 12.01 13.71
C CYS A 208 8.86 10.83 12.88
N VAL A 209 10.12 10.44 13.02
CA VAL A 209 10.65 9.23 12.37
C VAL A 209 10.14 7.98 13.08
N SER A 210 10.14 7.99 14.42
CA SER A 210 9.80 6.82 15.23
C SER A 210 8.32 6.47 15.17
N MET A 211 7.43 7.46 15.10
CA MET A 211 5.99 7.23 14.94
C MET A 211 5.64 6.52 13.62
N VAL A 212 6.46 6.69 12.56
CA VAL A 212 6.26 5.96 11.29
C VAL A 212 6.72 4.51 11.41
N GLY A 213 7.81 4.28 12.16
CA GLY A 213 8.26 2.94 12.51
C GLY A 213 7.27 2.15 13.35
N GLU A 214 6.63 2.83 14.32
CA GLU A 214 5.61 2.28 15.22
C GLU A 214 4.37 1.78 14.45
N THR A 215 3.91 2.52 13.44
CA THR A 215 2.69 2.19 12.69
C THR A 215 2.93 1.23 11.53
N ASN A 216 4.15 0.70 11.34
CA ASN A 216 4.54 -0.16 10.20
C ASN A 216 4.13 0.37 8.82
N ARG A 217 4.12 1.70 8.62
CA ARG A 217 3.64 2.31 7.37
C ARG A 217 4.78 2.66 6.42
N ALA A 218 4.52 2.65 5.12
CA ALA A 218 5.49 3.01 4.09
C ALA A 218 6.10 4.39 4.41
N PRO A 219 7.44 4.53 4.39
CA PRO A 219 8.46 3.65 3.80
C PRO A 219 8.94 2.46 4.65
N PHE A 220 8.45 2.31 5.89
CA PHE A 220 8.88 1.30 6.87
C PHE A 220 7.90 0.13 7.01
N ASP A 221 7.25 -0.22 5.91
CA ASP A 221 6.24 -1.26 5.84
C ASP A 221 6.87 -2.57 5.39
N LEU A 222 7.52 -3.24 6.34
CA LEU A 222 8.20 -4.51 6.15
C LEU A 222 7.25 -5.72 6.05
N PRO A 223 6.09 -5.75 6.75
CA PRO A 223 5.15 -6.85 6.64
C PRO A 223 4.31 -6.85 5.35
N GLU A 224 3.88 -5.69 4.85
CA GLU A 224 3.00 -5.60 3.65
C GLU A 224 3.81 -5.58 2.34
N ALA A 225 5.15 -5.52 2.40
CA ALA A 225 5.98 -5.39 1.20
C ALA A 225 5.85 -6.60 0.26
N GLU A 226 5.28 -6.36 -0.93
CA GLU A 226 5.14 -7.35 -2.02
C GLU A 226 6.47 -7.97 -2.48
N GLY A 227 7.59 -7.27 -2.28
CA GLY A 227 8.94 -7.77 -2.59
C GLY A 227 9.60 -8.56 -1.46
N GLU A 228 8.95 -8.72 -0.31
CA GLU A 228 9.44 -9.45 0.86
C GLU A 228 8.43 -10.56 1.24
N LEU A 229 7.94 -10.62 2.48
CA LEU A 229 7.13 -11.73 2.99
C LEU A 229 5.61 -11.58 2.75
N VAL A 230 5.24 -10.88 1.66
CA VAL A 230 3.87 -10.72 1.12
C VAL A 230 2.75 -10.86 2.17
N GLY A 231 2.55 -9.79 2.96
CA GLY A 231 1.43 -9.68 3.90
C GLY A 231 1.70 -10.20 5.32
N GLY A 232 2.94 -10.56 5.63
CA GLY A 232 3.43 -10.77 7.00
C GLY A 232 2.46 -11.54 7.91
N PHE A 233 2.08 -10.94 9.03
CA PHE A 233 1.20 -11.58 10.02
C PHE A 233 -0.29 -11.65 9.63
N HIS A 234 -0.70 -10.97 8.56
CA HIS A 234 -2.11 -10.89 8.14
C HIS A 234 -2.43 -11.77 6.92
N THR A 235 -1.46 -12.52 6.38
CA THR A 235 -1.62 -13.36 5.17
C THR A 235 -2.73 -14.41 5.30
N GLU A 236 -2.89 -15.04 6.47
CA GLU A 236 -3.91 -16.09 6.68
C GLU A 236 -5.29 -15.51 7.04
N TYR A 237 -5.38 -14.22 7.36
CA TYR A 237 -6.58 -13.59 7.87
C TYR A 237 -7.51 -13.11 6.74
N SER A 238 -8.81 -13.41 6.89
CA SER A 238 -9.87 -12.98 5.97
C SER A 238 -10.95 -12.15 6.68
N SER A 239 -11.84 -11.53 5.89
CA SER A 239 -13.09 -10.91 6.36
C SER A 239 -12.85 -9.88 7.49
N LEU A 240 -13.67 -9.90 8.53
CA LEU A 240 -13.61 -8.98 9.67
C LEU A 240 -12.32 -9.09 10.48
N LYS A 241 -11.69 -10.27 10.56
CA LYS A 241 -10.43 -10.42 11.32
C LYS A 241 -9.27 -9.67 10.65
N PHE A 242 -9.20 -9.75 9.32
CA PHE A 242 -8.28 -8.92 8.55
C PHE A 242 -8.61 -7.42 8.69
N ALA A 243 -9.89 -7.07 8.60
CA ALA A 243 -10.33 -5.68 8.75
C ALA A 243 -9.98 -5.09 10.13
N MET A 244 -9.99 -5.89 11.20
CA MET A 244 -9.58 -5.47 12.54
C MET A 244 -8.10 -5.09 12.62
N PHE A 245 -7.18 -5.81 11.97
CA PHE A 245 -5.77 -5.42 11.94
C PHE A 245 -5.57 -4.09 11.19
N MET A 246 -6.21 -3.96 10.02
CA MET A 246 -6.16 -2.71 9.25
C MET A 246 -6.78 -1.55 10.04
N LEU A 247 -7.90 -1.79 10.73
CA LEU A 247 -8.50 -0.78 11.59
C LEU A 247 -7.56 -0.37 12.72
N ALA A 248 -6.93 -1.34 13.41
CA ALA A 248 -5.98 -1.07 14.48
C ALA A 248 -4.78 -0.24 13.99
N GLU A 249 -4.22 -0.55 12.82
CA GLU A 249 -3.12 0.21 12.21
C GLU A 249 -3.49 1.67 11.97
N TYR A 250 -4.63 1.94 11.31
CA TYR A 250 -5.06 3.32 11.04
C TYR A 250 -5.49 4.06 12.31
N VAL A 251 -6.10 3.39 13.29
CA VAL A 251 -6.41 4.02 14.59
C VAL A 251 -5.09 4.35 15.31
N ASN A 252 -4.08 3.47 15.26
CA ASN A 252 -2.77 3.75 15.85
C ASN A 252 -2.07 4.92 15.14
N MET A 253 -2.20 5.05 13.82
CA MET A 253 -1.73 6.24 13.07
C MET A 253 -2.38 7.53 13.60
N ALA A 254 -3.69 7.51 13.89
CA ALA A 254 -4.38 8.62 14.52
C ALA A 254 -3.87 8.88 15.95
N THR A 255 -3.58 7.82 16.72
CA THR A 255 -3.07 7.89 18.10
C THR A 255 -1.69 8.55 18.14
N VAL A 256 -0.73 8.08 17.36
CA VAL A 256 0.63 8.65 17.35
C VAL A 256 0.63 10.08 16.81
N SER A 257 -0.27 10.41 15.87
CA SER A 257 -0.48 11.78 15.37
C SER A 257 -1.09 12.71 16.43
N ALA A 258 -2.06 12.20 17.20
CA ALA A 258 -2.67 12.89 18.32
C ALA A 258 -1.68 13.14 19.47
N LEU A 259 -0.82 12.16 19.75
CA LEU A 259 0.24 12.30 20.73
C LEU A 259 1.30 13.32 20.30
N ALA A 260 1.71 13.31 19.01
CA ALA A 260 2.59 14.34 18.45
C ALA A 260 2.02 15.75 18.65
N THR A 261 0.73 15.89 18.36
CA THR A 261 -0.01 17.14 18.49
C THR A 261 -0.07 17.60 19.95
N THR A 262 -0.31 16.67 20.87
CA THR A 262 -0.44 16.93 22.31
C THR A 262 0.88 17.29 22.97
N LEU A 263 1.98 16.62 22.61
CA LEU A 263 3.28 16.80 23.26
C LEU A 263 4.11 17.94 22.67
N PHE A 264 3.99 18.19 21.36
CA PHE A 264 4.89 19.12 20.68
C PHE A 264 4.18 20.36 20.13
N LEU A 265 2.97 20.22 19.58
CA LEU A 265 2.24 21.32 18.90
C LEU A 265 1.20 22.03 19.79
N GLY A 266 1.29 21.93 21.11
CA GLY A 266 0.40 22.67 22.01
C GLY A 266 -1.02 22.12 22.06
N GLY A 267 -1.22 20.84 21.71
CA GLY A 267 -2.52 20.17 21.75
C GLY A 267 -3.60 20.93 21.00
N TRP A 268 -4.63 21.33 21.74
CA TRP A 268 -5.82 22.02 21.23
C TRP A 268 -5.67 23.55 21.10
N HIS A 269 -4.53 24.14 21.52
CA HIS A 269 -4.28 25.57 21.35
C HIS A 269 -4.21 25.96 19.86
N ALA A 270 -4.76 27.13 19.52
CA ALA A 270 -4.76 27.62 18.14
C ALA A 270 -3.34 27.84 17.59
N PRO A 271 -3.08 27.53 16.31
CA PRO A 271 -1.82 27.84 15.64
C PRO A 271 -1.65 29.36 15.46
N PHE A 272 -0.40 29.82 15.42
CA PHE A 272 -0.09 31.18 15.00
C PHE A 272 -0.43 31.37 13.51
N PRO A 273 -1.12 32.45 13.06
CA PRO A 273 -1.54 33.66 13.79
C PRO A 273 -2.99 33.61 14.35
N LEU A 274 -3.70 32.48 14.20
CA LEU A 274 -5.10 32.34 14.60
C LEU A 274 -5.30 32.41 16.13
N ASN A 275 -4.23 32.22 16.91
CA ASN A 275 -4.20 32.44 18.35
C ASN A 275 -4.44 33.90 18.78
N LEU A 276 -4.30 34.87 17.88
CA LEU A 276 -4.55 36.30 18.16
C LEU A 276 -6.05 36.61 18.32
N TRP A 277 -6.93 35.73 17.83
CA TRP A 277 -8.36 35.87 18.02
C TRP A 277 -8.77 35.45 19.44
N ALA A 278 -9.35 36.37 20.22
CA ALA A 278 -9.73 36.17 21.61
C ALA A 278 -10.64 34.96 21.88
N GLY A 279 -11.40 34.49 20.88
CA GLY A 279 -12.28 33.32 21.00
C GLY A 279 -11.65 31.98 20.59
N ALA A 280 -10.46 31.98 19.97
CA ALA A 280 -9.90 30.81 19.29
C ALA A 280 -9.60 29.63 20.23
N ASN A 281 -9.29 29.91 21.49
CA ASN A 281 -8.96 28.92 22.52
C ASN A 281 -10.12 28.65 23.50
N SER A 282 -11.33 29.11 23.19
CA SER A 282 -12.49 29.00 24.08
C SER A 282 -13.65 28.22 23.45
N GLY A 283 -14.43 27.53 24.28
CA GLY A 283 -15.56 26.73 23.83
C GLY A 283 -15.14 25.51 23.01
N TRP A 284 -15.82 25.29 21.88
CA TRP A 284 -15.64 24.09 21.05
C TRP A 284 -14.64 24.27 19.88
N TRP A 285 -14.21 25.50 19.59
CA TRP A 285 -13.20 25.78 18.55
C TRP A 285 -11.89 25.01 18.70
N PRO A 286 -11.34 24.82 19.92
CA PRO A 286 -10.16 23.99 20.16
C PRO A 286 -10.18 22.58 19.57
N VAL A 287 -11.35 21.95 19.50
CA VAL A 287 -11.50 20.61 18.92
C VAL A 287 -11.15 20.62 17.43
N LEU A 288 -11.49 21.70 16.72
CA LEU A 288 -11.15 21.88 15.31
C LEU A 288 -9.64 22.04 15.12
N TRP A 289 -8.96 22.82 15.98
CA TRP A 289 -7.50 22.97 15.91
C TRP A 289 -6.78 21.67 16.19
N PHE A 290 -7.19 20.95 17.23
CA PHE A 290 -6.65 19.63 17.54
C PHE A 290 -6.83 18.68 16.36
N THR A 291 -8.06 18.57 15.85
CA THR A 291 -8.38 17.70 14.71
C THR A 291 -7.58 18.08 13.46
N ALA A 292 -7.47 19.38 13.14
CA ALA A 292 -6.71 19.85 11.98
C ALA A 292 -5.21 19.50 12.07
N LYS A 293 -4.60 19.60 13.25
CA LYS A 293 -3.20 19.20 13.47
C LYS A 293 -3.01 17.69 13.35
N VAL A 294 -3.92 16.89 13.90
CA VAL A 294 -3.92 15.42 13.69
C VAL A 294 -4.01 15.08 12.21
N TRP A 295 -4.93 15.70 11.48
CA TRP A 295 -5.05 15.51 10.02
C TRP A 295 -3.84 15.99 9.23
N THR A 296 -3.09 16.98 9.73
CA THR A 296 -1.82 17.40 9.13
C THR A 296 -0.78 16.29 9.24
N PHE A 297 -0.66 15.62 10.38
CA PHE A 297 0.22 14.45 10.50
C PHE A 297 -0.25 13.25 9.65
N LEU A 298 -1.56 12.98 9.60
CA LEU A 298 -2.10 11.96 8.70
C LEU A 298 -1.80 12.29 7.23
N PHE A 299 -1.88 13.56 6.82
CA PHE A 299 -1.44 13.99 5.50
C PHE A 299 0.06 13.73 5.28
N VAL A 300 0.91 13.99 6.28
CA VAL A 300 2.35 13.68 6.21
C VAL A 300 2.56 12.17 6.03
N PHE A 301 1.85 11.30 6.74
CA PHE A 301 1.91 9.84 6.52
C PHE A 301 1.61 9.46 5.07
N ILE A 302 0.52 10.01 4.51
CA ILE A 302 0.13 9.78 3.11
C ILE A 302 1.19 10.31 2.15
N TRP A 303 1.78 11.47 2.45
CA TRP A 303 2.82 12.08 1.64
C TRP A 303 4.13 11.29 1.65
N LEU A 304 4.54 10.77 2.81
CA LEU A 304 5.69 9.88 2.93
C LEU A 304 5.51 8.62 2.08
N ARG A 305 4.32 7.99 2.13
CA ARG A 305 4.00 6.81 1.30
C ARG A 305 4.08 7.09 -0.20
N GLY A 306 3.61 8.26 -0.64
CA GLY A 306 3.64 8.63 -2.06
C GLY A 306 5.00 9.04 -2.59
N THR A 307 5.99 9.25 -1.72
CA THR A 307 7.25 9.91 -2.08
C THR A 307 8.49 9.04 -1.85
N LEU A 308 8.56 8.33 -0.72
CA LEU A 308 9.76 7.62 -0.32
C LEU A 308 9.74 6.14 -0.78
N PRO A 309 10.88 5.61 -1.25
CA PRO A 309 11.01 4.18 -1.50
C PRO A 309 11.00 3.39 -0.18
N ARG A 310 10.65 2.10 -0.26
CA ARG A 310 10.73 1.20 0.90
C ARG A 310 12.18 0.99 1.31
N LEU A 311 12.43 0.96 2.62
CA LEU A 311 13.75 0.68 3.18
C LEU A 311 13.88 -0.77 3.63
N ARG A 312 15.07 -1.36 3.43
CA ARG A 312 15.35 -2.73 3.89
C ARG A 312 15.40 -2.79 5.41
N TYR A 313 14.96 -3.92 5.99
CA TYR A 313 14.97 -4.17 7.44
C TYR A 313 16.31 -3.80 8.10
N ASP A 314 17.45 -4.26 7.55
CA ASP A 314 18.76 -4.00 8.14
C ASP A 314 19.13 -2.51 8.17
N GLN A 315 18.83 -1.78 7.10
CA GLN A 315 19.10 -0.33 7.02
C GLN A 315 18.23 0.44 8.01
N PHE A 316 16.97 0.02 8.12
CA PHE A 316 16.02 0.61 9.04
C PHE A 316 16.39 0.35 10.49
N MET A 317 16.81 -0.86 10.87
CA MET A 317 17.28 -1.16 12.22
C MET A 317 18.55 -0.40 12.57
N ASN A 318 19.47 -0.24 11.61
CA ASN A 318 20.67 0.58 11.79
C ASN A 318 20.32 2.05 12.04
N LEU A 319 19.31 2.61 11.37
CA LEU A 319 18.86 3.99 11.59
C LEU A 319 18.41 4.20 13.05
N GLY A 320 17.55 3.32 13.56
CA GLY A 320 17.06 3.38 14.94
C GLY A 320 18.19 3.26 15.96
N TRP A 321 18.96 2.17 15.88
CA TRP A 321 19.95 1.82 16.90
C TRP A 321 21.25 2.63 16.85
N LYS A 322 21.71 3.05 15.67
CA LYS A 322 22.98 3.77 15.54
C LYS A 322 22.81 5.29 15.48
N LEU A 323 21.66 5.80 15.05
CA LEU A 323 21.42 7.24 14.93
C LEU A 323 20.39 7.76 15.92
N LEU A 324 19.15 7.26 15.89
CA LEU A 324 18.04 7.85 16.64
C LEU A 324 18.21 7.69 18.15
N ILE A 325 18.45 6.47 18.64
CA ILE A 325 18.57 6.18 20.08
C ILE A 325 19.74 6.96 20.70
N PRO A 326 20.99 6.90 20.18
CA PRO A 326 22.11 7.64 20.76
C PRO A 326 21.90 9.16 20.73
N THR A 327 21.33 9.69 19.65
CA THR A 327 21.05 11.13 19.53
C THR A 327 19.99 11.57 20.53
N SER A 328 18.92 10.77 20.72
CA SER A 328 17.87 11.08 21.70
C SER A 328 18.41 11.05 23.13
N LEU A 329 19.27 10.08 23.48
CA LEU A 329 19.90 10.02 24.79
C LEU A 329 20.80 11.24 25.05
N LEU A 330 21.63 11.63 24.07
CA LEU A 330 22.45 12.84 24.16
C LEU A 330 21.58 14.08 24.38
N TRP A 331 20.46 14.18 23.65
CA TRP A 331 19.54 15.30 23.77
C TRP A 331 18.87 15.37 25.14
N VAL A 332 18.40 14.24 25.69
CA VAL A 332 17.83 14.18 27.04
C VAL A 332 18.83 14.66 28.09
N MET A 333 20.10 14.27 27.98
CA MET A 333 21.17 14.73 28.88
C MET A 333 21.39 16.24 28.80
N LEU A 334 21.35 16.81 27.59
CA LEU A 334 21.47 18.26 27.38
C LEU A 334 20.27 19.04 27.94
N VAL A 335 19.05 18.54 27.74
CA VAL A 335 17.84 19.14 28.31
C VAL A 335 17.89 19.08 29.84
N ALA A 336 18.30 17.96 30.42
CA ALA A 336 18.49 17.83 31.86
C ALA A 336 19.53 18.83 32.41
N ALA A 337 20.67 18.98 31.72
CA ALA A 337 21.69 19.94 32.11
C ALA A 337 21.19 21.40 32.02
N ALA A 338 20.49 21.76 30.94
CA ALA A 338 19.90 23.08 30.78
C ALA A 338 18.90 23.40 31.91
N ARG A 339 18.13 22.39 32.34
CA ARG A 339 17.19 22.50 33.46
C ARG A 339 17.84 22.71 34.81
N VAL A 340 18.98 22.06 35.06
CA VAL A 340 19.76 22.28 36.29
C VAL A 340 20.32 23.71 36.33
N VAL A 341 20.85 24.20 35.21
CA VAL A 341 21.37 25.58 35.10
C VAL A 341 20.26 26.61 35.32
N GLU A 342 19.05 26.33 34.85
CA GLU A 342 17.87 27.15 35.14
C GLU A 342 17.54 27.18 36.64
N ALA A 343 17.58 26.02 37.30
CA ALA A 343 17.34 25.90 38.75
C ALA A 343 18.38 26.66 39.60
N GLU A 344 19.60 26.85 39.09
CA GLU A 344 20.65 27.67 39.72
C GLU A 344 20.48 29.19 39.50
N GLY A 345 19.43 29.62 38.78
CA GLY A 345 19.03 31.03 38.65
C GLY A 345 19.40 31.71 37.32
N TYR A 346 19.93 30.96 36.34
CA TYR A 346 20.29 31.50 35.01
C TYR A 346 19.14 31.39 33.99
N HIS A 347 17.97 31.98 34.31
CA HIS A 347 16.75 31.86 33.49
C HIS A 347 16.89 32.32 32.03
N HIS A 348 17.82 33.23 31.73
CA HIS A 348 18.02 33.72 30.36
C HIS A 348 18.83 32.79 29.46
N VAL A 349 19.45 31.73 30.01
CA VAL A 349 20.36 30.85 29.26
C VAL A 349 19.64 29.60 28.75
N GLU A 350 18.61 29.13 29.44
CA GLU A 350 17.93 27.87 29.10
C GLU A 350 17.30 27.89 27.69
N THR A 351 16.41 28.85 27.42
CA THR A 351 15.72 28.96 26.11
C THR A 351 16.68 29.07 24.93
N PRO A 352 17.68 29.99 24.90
CA PRO A 352 18.61 30.06 23.78
C PRO A 352 19.51 28.82 23.68
N ALA A 353 19.89 28.20 24.81
CA ALA A 353 20.67 26.96 24.79
C ALA A 353 19.90 25.80 24.16
N LEU A 354 18.62 25.64 24.52
CA LEU A 354 17.75 24.61 23.94
C LEU A 354 17.51 24.84 22.44
N VAL A 355 17.22 26.08 22.02
CA VAL A 355 17.01 26.38 20.60
C VAL A 355 18.28 26.19 19.78
N ALA A 356 19.42 26.74 20.23
CA ALA A 356 20.69 26.64 19.51
C ALA A 356 21.22 25.20 19.48
N GLY A 357 21.23 24.52 20.63
CA GLY A 357 21.61 23.11 20.72
C GLY A 357 20.69 22.22 19.89
N GLY A 358 19.39 22.50 19.91
CA GLY A 358 18.38 21.78 19.13
C GLY A 358 18.57 21.93 17.63
N LEU A 359 18.83 23.13 17.14
CA LEU A 359 19.14 23.39 15.73
C LEU A 359 20.45 22.72 15.30
N LEU A 360 21.49 22.77 16.13
CA LEU A 360 22.78 22.14 15.84
C LEU A 360 22.67 20.61 15.72
N ILE A 361 22.00 19.97 16.69
CA ILE A 361 21.84 18.51 16.69
C ILE A 361 20.94 18.06 15.55
N THR A 362 19.82 18.76 15.32
CA THR A 362 18.93 18.44 14.21
C THR A 362 19.64 18.63 12.86
N GLY A 363 20.42 19.71 12.70
CA GLY A 363 21.22 19.97 11.51
C GLY A 363 22.31 18.91 11.29
N ALA A 364 23.00 18.48 12.34
CA ALA A 364 23.96 17.39 12.28
C ALA A 364 23.31 16.06 11.87
N MET A 365 22.15 15.74 12.45
CA MET A 365 21.37 14.53 12.11
C MET A 365 20.94 14.53 10.64
N VAL A 366 20.37 15.65 10.16
CA VAL A 366 19.99 15.81 8.74
C VAL A 366 21.22 15.73 7.82
N GLY A 367 22.33 16.36 8.20
CA GLY A 367 23.58 16.31 7.44
C GLY A 367 24.17 14.90 7.34
N MET A 368 24.12 14.13 8.43
CA MET A 368 24.52 12.71 8.42
C MET A 368 23.62 11.88 7.51
N PHE A 369 22.31 12.12 7.53
CA PHE A 369 21.35 11.43 6.66
C PHE A 369 21.60 11.72 5.17
N LEU A 370 21.75 13.00 4.80
CA LEU A 370 22.05 13.40 3.43
C LEU A 370 23.40 12.85 2.94
N ARG A 371 24.39 12.75 3.84
CA ARG A 371 25.70 12.16 3.51
C ARG A 371 25.62 10.64 3.30
N ALA A 372 24.81 9.93 4.09
CA ALA A 372 24.62 8.50 3.93
C ALA A 372 24.00 8.12 2.57
N GLY A 373 23.09 8.96 2.06
CA GLY A 373 22.49 8.79 0.73
C GLY A 373 23.45 8.96 -0.45
N ARG A 374 24.71 9.38 -0.22
CA ARG A 374 25.72 9.54 -1.29
C ARG A 374 26.48 8.26 -1.63
N HIS A 375 26.35 7.20 -0.84
CA HIS A 375 27.02 5.94 -1.17
C HIS A 375 26.40 5.39 -2.47
N PRO A 376 27.14 5.33 -3.59
CA PRO A 376 26.62 4.78 -4.82
C PRO A 376 26.21 3.32 -4.54
N GLY A 377 25.02 2.92 -4.99
CA GLY A 377 24.69 1.50 -5.06
C GLY A 377 25.80 0.75 -5.78
N LEU A 378 26.08 -0.49 -5.38
CA LEU A 378 27.06 -1.31 -6.09
C LEU A 378 26.72 -1.25 -7.60
N PRO A 379 27.70 -0.95 -8.47
CA PRO A 379 27.45 -1.06 -9.91
C PRO A 379 26.91 -2.47 -10.20
N PRO A 380 25.99 -2.60 -11.17
CA PRO A 380 25.51 -3.91 -11.57
C PRO A 380 26.72 -4.80 -11.85
N LEU A 381 26.69 -6.01 -11.30
CA LEU A 381 27.73 -7.00 -11.59
C LEU A 381 27.84 -7.10 -13.11
N PRO A 382 29.07 -7.07 -13.67
CA PRO A 382 29.23 -7.20 -15.11
C PRO A 382 28.48 -8.45 -15.56
N GLU A 383 27.60 -8.30 -16.56
CA GLU A 383 26.93 -9.43 -17.19
C GLU A 383 28.00 -10.46 -17.54
N GLU A 384 27.87 -11.67 -17.01
CA GLU A 384 28.72 -12.76 -17.45
C GLU A 384 28.54 -12.87 -18.97
N PRO A 385 29.62 -12.83 -19.77
CA PRO A 385 29.50 -13.03 -21.19
C PRO A 385 28.81 -14.36 -21.40
N VAL A 386 27.66 -14.33 -22.07
CA VAL A 386 26.89 -15.52 -22.44
C VAL A 386 27.89 -16.50 -23.02
N ALA A 387 28.18 -17.57 -22.27
CA ALA A 387 29.06 -18.60 -22.77
C ALA A 387 28.47 -19.08 -24.09
N ASP A 388 29.30 -19.17 -25.13
CA ASP A 388 29.01 -19.82 -26.41
C ASP A 388 28.57 -21.26 -26.13
N SER A 389 27.34 -21.42 -25.69
CA SER A 389 26.72 -22.71 -25.51
C SER A 389 26.37 -23.17 -26.91
N THR A 390 27.13 -24.16 -27.38
CA THR A 390 26.92 -24.90 -28.63
C THR A 390 25.60 -25.70 -28.65
N VAL A 391 24.67 -25.35 -27.77
CA VAL A 391 23.36 -25.96 -27.62
C VAL A 391 22.34 -24.95 -28.13
N PHE A 392 21.89 -25.17 -29.37
CA PHE A 392 20.83 -24.39 -30.01
C PHE A 392 19.51 -24.63 -29.28
N LEU A 393 19.22 -23.79 -28.28
CA LEU A 393 17.92 -23.71 -27.60
C LEU A 393 17.35 -22.31 -27.84
N GLY A 394 16.53 -22.18 -28.89
CA GLY A 394 15.69 -21.01 -29.14
C GLY A 394 16.02 -20.23 -30.40
N PHE A 395 14.96 -19.74 -31.05
CA PHE A 395 15.01 -18.87 -32.22
C PHE A 395 15.96 -17.67 -32.02
N PRO A 396 16.60 -17.16 -33.10
CA PRO A 396 17.45 -15.97 -33.01
C PRO A 396 16.61 -14.77 -32.56
N THR A 397 16.71 -14.41 -31.29
CA THR A 397 16.18 -13.16 -30.79
C THR A 397 17.09 -12.05 -31.31
N PRO A 398 16.52 -11.00 -31.96
CA PRO A 398 17.34 -9.89 -32.43
C PRO A 398 18.04 -9.25 -31.23
N PRO A 399 19.32 -8.83 -31.38
CA PRO A 399 20.04 -8.16 -30.30
C PRO A 399 19.24 -6.96 -29.83
N LEU A 400 19.12 -6.82 -28.51
CA LEU A 400 18.46 -5.66 -27.92
C LEU A 400 19.13 -4.39 -28.48
N PRO A 401 18.36 -3.39 -28.94
CA PRO A 401 18.94 -2.13 -29.38
C PRO A 401 19.74 -1.54 -28.22
N ALA A 402 20.94 -1.05 -28.51
CA ALA A 402 21.79 -0.40 -27.52
C ALA A 402 20.97 0.67 -26.80
N ARG A 403 20.74 0.47 -25.50
CA ARG A 403 20.08 1.50 -24.69
C ARG A 403 21.00 2.73 -24.72
N PRO A 404 20.49 3.92 -25.02
CA PRO A 404 21.27 5.12 -24.81
C PRO A 404 21.70 5.14 -23.35
N GLU A 405 23.01 5.16 -23.11
CA GLU A 405 23.58 5.37 -21.79
C GLU A 405 23.12 6.75 -21.33
N HIS A 406 22.04 6.81 -20.54
CA HIS A 406 21.74 8.02 -19.82
C HIS A 406 22.86 8.18 -18.79
N GLU A 407 23.78 9.12 -19.05
CA GLU A 407 24.65 9.67 -18.03
C GLU A 407 23.77 10.20 -16.90
N MET A 408 23.61 9.38 -15.85
CA MET A 408 22.97 9.83 -14.62
C MET A 408 23.89 10.89 -14.03
N ALA A 409 23.44 12.14 -14.03
CA ALA A 409 24.09 13.22 -13.30
C ALA A 409 24.40 12.73 -11.89
N GLY A 410 25.66 12.94 -11.44
CA GLY A 410 26.10 12.46 -10.12
C GLY A 410 25.17 12.96 -9.01
N PRO A 411 24.94 12.16 -7.95
CA PRO A 411 23.90 12.45 -6.98
C PRO A 411 24.15 13.79 -6.29
N GLY A 412 23.22 14.72 -6.46
CA GLY A 412 23.17 16.01 -5.79
C GLY A 412 22.87 15.86 -4.30
N LEU A 413 23.28 16.85 -3.49
CA LEU A 413 23.06 16.84 -2.04
C LEU A 413 21.57 16.80 -1.64
N LEU A 414 20.69 17.29 -2.53
CA LEU A 414 19.25 17.41 -2.31
C LEU A 414 18.45 16.33 -3.06
N ASP A 415 19.10 15.38 -3.73
CA ASP A 415 18.41 14.33 -4.49
C ASP A 415 17.47 13.47 -3.62
N PRO A 416 17.78 13.15 -2.35
CA PRO A 416 16.82 12.47 -1.47
C PRO A 416 15.55 13.30 -1.19
N LEU A 417 15.62 14.62 -1.34
CA LEU A 417 14.49 15.54 -1.16
C LEU A 417 13.80 15.87 -2.49
N ALA A 418 14.41 15.57 -3.63
CA ALA A 418 13.85 15.83 -4.96
C ALA A 418 12.50 15.11 -5.16
N GLY A 419 12.35 13.90 -4.60
CA GLY A 419 11.07 13.17 -4.60
C GLY A 419 9.94 14.01 -3.98
N PHE A 420 10.18 14.64 -2.82
CA PHE A 420 9.16 15.46 -2.14
C PHE A 420 8.77 16.69 -2.94
N ALA A 421 9.74 17.31 -3.63
CA ALA A 421 9.47 18.45 -4.49
C ALA A 421 8.61 18.04 -5.70
N VAL A 422 8.92 16.90 -6.33
CA VAL A 422 8.15 16.37 -7.46
C VAL A 422 6.72 16.02 -7.02
N THR A 423 6.55 15.27 -5.93
CA THR A 423 5.22 14.85 -5.46
C THR A 423 4.36 16.02 -5.00
N ALA A 424 4.95 17.04 -4.37
CA ALA A 424 4.26 18.28 -4.03
C ALA A 424 3.83 19.05 -5.28
N ALA A 425 4.71 19.17 -6.28
CA ALA A 425 4.41 19.88 -7.52
C ALA A 425 3.35 19.17 -8.37
N THR A 426 3.36 17.83 -8.42
CA THR A 426 2.38 17.06 -9.19
C THR A 426 1.01 17.04 -8.54
N MET A 427 0.92 17.11 -7.20
CA MET A 427 -0.35 17.09 -6.47
C MET A 427 -1.34 18.17 -6.91
N PHE A 428 -0.84 19.33 -7.33
CA PHE A 428 -1.66 20.46 -7.78
C PHE A 428 -1.78 20.55 -9.31
N LYS A 429 -1.11 19.68 -10.07
CA LYS A 429 -1.27 19.61 -11.52
C LYS A 429 -2.58 18.93 -11.87
N LYS A 430 -3.15 19.32 -13.02
CA LYS A 430 -4.31 18.63 -13.58
C LYS A 430 -3.87 17.21 -13.99
N PRO A 431 -4.52 16.15 -13.47
CA PRO A 431 -4.19 14.77 -13.83
C PRO A 431 -4.28 14.55 -15.33
N ASN A 432 -3.37 13.73 -15.88
CA ASN A 432 -3.51 13.27 -17.26
C ASN A 432 -4.71 12.31 -17.27
N THR A 433 -5.80 12.71 -17.92
CA THR A 433 -7.04 11.94 -17.85
C THR A 433 -7.01 10.87 -18.94
N GLU A 434 -6.73 9.64 -18.54
CA GLU A 434 -7.11 8.48 -19.33
C GLU A 434 -8.60 8.25 -19.07
N PHE A 435 -9.44 8.32 -20.10
CA PHE A 435 -10.90 8.13 -19.99
C PHE A 435 -11.29 6.66 -19.77
N TYR A 436 -10.42 5.84 -19.18
CA TYR A 436 -10.71 4.46 -18.83
C TYR A 436 -11.63 4.40 -17.60
N PRO A 437 -12.71 3.59 -17.58
CA PRO A 437 -13.08 2.53 -18.52
C PRO A 437 -13.94 2.97 -19.72
N GLU A 438 -14.42 4.21 -19.80
CA GLU A 438 -15.29 4.66 -20.91
C GLU A 438 -14.62 4.65 -22.29
N GLN A 439 -13.31 4.91 -22.35
CA GLN A 439 -12.48 4.86 -23.54
C GLN A 439 -11.34 3.87 -23.31
N LYS A 440 -11.38 2.75 -24.03
CA LYS A 440 -10.30 1.75 -23.98
C LYS A 440 -9.05 2.30 -24.65
N VAL A 441 -7.91 2.16 -23.98
CA VAL A 441 -6.62 2.53 -24.55
C VAL A 441 -6.14 1.36 -25.41
N PRO A 442 -5.72 1.60 -26.67
CA PRO A 442 -5.14 0.54 -27.49
C PRO A 442 -3.87 0.03 -26.80
N THR A 443 -3.84 -1.26 -26.48
CA THR A 443 -2.66 -1.89 -25.89
C THR A 443 -1.52 -1.99 -26.90
N ALA A 444 -0.29 -2.08 -26.42
CA ALA A 444 0.87 -2.22 -27.30
C ALA A 444 0.74 -3.50 -28.16
N PRO A 445 1.26 -3.54 -29.40
CA PRO A 445 1.15 -4.72 -30.28
C PRO A 445 1.71 -6.03 -29.70
N ARG A 446 2.60 -5.94 -28.70
CA ARG A 446 3.20 -7.10 -28.00
C ARG A 446 2.47 -7.47 -26.71
N TYR A 447 1.35 -6.82 -26.39
CA TYR A 447 0.60 -7.11 -25.19
C TYR A 447 -0.01 -8.51 -25.25
N HIS A 448 0.15 -9.26 -24.16
CA HIS A 448 -0.37 -10.59 -23.99
C HIS A 448 -1.74 -10.52 -23.31
N GLY A 449 -2.81 -10.42 -24.11
CA GLY A 449 -4.19 -10.38 -23.64
C GLY A 449 -4.90 -11.73 -23.72
N ARG A 450 -6.21 -11.71 -24.01
CA ARG A 450 -7.04 -12.91 -24.17
C ARG A 450 -6.47 -13.85 -25.24
N HIS A 451 -6.43 -15.14 -24.94
CA HIS A 451 -6.12 -16.16 -25.93
C HIS A 451 -7.26 -16.33 -26.94
N GLN A 452 -6.90 -16.51 -28.20
CA GLN A 452 -7.81 -16.78 -29.30
C GLN A 452 -7.29 -17.94 -30.15
N LEU A 453 -8.17 -18.89 -30.45
CA LEU A 453 -7.96 -19.97 -31.40
C LEU A 453 -8.39 -19.50 -32.79
N ASN A 454 -7.45 -19.44 -33.72
CA ASN A 454 -7.68 -18.90 -35.05
C ASN A 454 -8.27 -19.93 -36.02
N ARG A 455 -8.94 -19.41 -37.04
CA ARG A 455 -9.49 -20.16 -38.17
C ARG A 455 -8.66 -19.92 -39.44
N HIS A 456 -8.74 -20.86 -40.37
CA HIS A 456 -8.31 -20.68 -41.75
C HIS A 456 -9.32 -19.82 -42.52
N PRO A 457 -8.94 -19.30 -43.71
CA PRO A 457 -9.79 -18.39 -44.49
C PRO A 457 -11.13 -18.96 -44.95
N ASP A 458 -11.27 -20.29 -44.99
CA ASP A 458 -12.50 -21.00 -45.32
C ASP A 458 -13.43 -21.25 -44.11
N GLY A 459 -12.91 -21.09 -42.89
CA GLY A 459 -13.64 -21.27 -41.63
C GLY A 459 -13.20 -22.48 -40.79
N LEU A 460 -12.41 -23.40 -41.35
CA LEU A 460 -11.82 -24.52 -40.62
C LEU A 460 -10.91 -24.05 -39.48
N GLU A 461 -10.86 -24.80 -38.41
CA GLU A 461 -10.03 -24.49 -37.24
C GLU A 461 -8.55 -24.79 -37.51
N LYS A 462 -7.64 -23.92 -37.06
CA LYS A 462 -6.20 -24.18 -37.15
C LYS A 462 -5.70 -25.19 -36.12
N CYS A 463 -6.48 -25.42 -35.06
CA CYS A 463 -6.08 -26.25 -33.92
C CYS A 463 -6.22 -27.73 -34.27
N ILE A 464 -5.11 -28.45 -34.27
CA ILE A 464 -5.05 -29.89 -34.56
C ILE A 464 -5.16 -30.79 -33.31
N GLY A 465 -5.32 -30.21 -32.12
CA GLY A 465 -5.45 -31.00 -30.88
C GLY A 465 -4.19 -31.79 -30.48
N CYS A 466 -2.98 -31.29 -30.80
CA CYS A 466 -1.70 -31.97 -30.49
C CYS A 466 -1.21 -31.84 -29.03
N GLU A 467 -1.94 -31.10 -28.18
CA GLU A 467 -1.65 -30.93 -26.73
C GLU A 467 -0.33 -30.23 -26.35
N LEU A 468 0.53 -29.86 -27.30
CA LEU A 468 1.81 -29.20 -27.02
C LEU A 468 1.68 -27.89 -26.22
N CYS A 469 0.62 -27.12 -26.47
CA CYS A 469 0.34 -25.88 -25.73
C CYS A 469 -0.02 -26.12 -24.26
N ALA A 470 -0.66 -27.25 -23.93
CA ALA A 470 -0.93 -27.66 -22.56
C ALA A 470 0.36 -28.06 -21.85
N TRP A 471 1.19 -28.88 -22.51
CA TRP A 471 2.50 -29.27 -22.00
C TRP A 471 3.45 -28.09 -21.77
N ALA A 472 3.44 -27.09 -22.64
CA ALA A 472 4.27 -25.89 -22.50
C ALA A 472 3.76 -24.92 -21.43
N CYS A 473 2.56 -25.12 -20.85
CA CYS A 473 1.99 -24.18 -19.89
C CYS A 473 2.60 -24.37 -18.49
N PRO A 474 3.42 -23.43 -17.97
CA PRO A 474 4.07 -23.59 -16.66
C PRO A 474 3.07 -23.54 -15.49
N ALA A 475 1.92 -22.91 -15.71
CA ALA A 475 0.85 -22.80 -14.72
C ALA A 475 -0.16 -23.95 -14.81
N ASP A 476 -0.01 -24.86 -15.79
CA ASP A 476 -0.95 -25.95 -16.07
C ASP A 476 -2.41 -25.43 -16.18
N ALA A 477 -2.55 -24.33 -16.93
CA ALA A 477 -3.81 -23.62 -17.10
C ALA A 477 -4.63 -24.08 -18.30
N ILE A 478 -4.05 -24.91 -19.18
CA ILE A 478 -4.65 -25.31 -20.46
C ILE A 478 -4.94 -26.81 -20.43
N PHE A 479 -6.16 -27.18 -20.78
CA PHE A 479 -6.55 -28.57 -21.00
C PHE A 479 -6.97 -28.76 -22.45
N VAL A 480 -6.41 -29.76 -23.14
CA VAL A 480 -6.70 -30.06 -24.54
C VAL A 480 -6.95 -31.55 -24.68
N GLU A 481 -7.96 -31.89 -25.48
CA GLU A 481 -8.23 -33.26 -25.89
C GLU A 481 -8.46 -33.28 -27.39
N GLY A 482 -7.60 -33.98 -28.15
CA GLY A 482 -7.72 -34.11 -29.60
C GLY A 482 -8.60 -35.29 -30.02
N ALA A 483 -9.37 -35.14 -31.09
CA ALA A 483 -10.12 -36.22 -31.74
C ALA A 483 -9.83 -36.27 -33.25
N ASP A 484 -10.18 -37.38 -33.89
CA ASP A 484 -9.92 -37.60 -35.32
C ASP A 484 -11.02 -36.95 -36.17
N ASN A 485 -10.65 -36.33 -37.29
CA ASN A 485 -11.58 -35.84 -38.30
C ASN A 485 -12.12 -37.01 -39.12
N THR A 486 -13.39 -36.96 -39.51
CA THR A 486 -13.98 -37.89 -40.48
C THR A 486 -14.33 -37.15 -41.76
N GLU A 487 -14.64 -37.88 -42.85
CA GLU A 487 -15.09 -37.24 -44.11
C GLU A 487 -16.40 -36.45 -43.94
N ALA A 488 -17.25 -36.86 -43.00
CA ALA A 488 -18.52 -36.19 -42.69
C ALA A 488 -18.38 -35.07 -41.64
N GLU A 489 -17.46 -35.21 -40.68
CA GLU A 489 -17.28 -34.30 -39.55
C GLU A 489 -15.82 -33.81 -39.50
N ARG A 490 -15.50 -32.83 -40.35
CA ARG A 490 -14.17 -32.21 -40.45
C ARG A 490 -14.15 -30.80 -39.88
N PHE A 491 -13.42 -30.61 -38.79
CA PHE A 491 -13.29 -29.32 -38.08
C PHE A 491 -11.96 -28.62 -38.35
N SER A 492 -10.92 -29.37 -38.73
CA SER A 492 -9.60 -28.85 -39.12
C SER A 492 -9.13 -29.52 -40.42
N PRO A 493 -8.14 -28.95 -41.14
CA PRO A 493 -7.63 -29.56 -42.36
C PRO A 493 -6.94 -30.91 -42.14
N GLY A 494 -6.27 -31.09 -41.00
CA GLY A 494 -5.48 -32.28 -40.69
C GLY A 494 -6.30 -33.55 -40.36
N GLU A 495 -5.60 -34.62 -40.00
CA GLU A 495 -6.23 -35.85 -39.49
C GLU A 495 -6.95 -35.67 -38.14
N ARG A 496 -6.51 -34.70 -37.33
CA ARG A 496 -7.02 -34.46 -35.96
C ARG A 496 -7.43 -33.01 -35.74
N TYR A 497 -8.37 -32.81 -34.82
CA TYR A 497 -8.81 -31.50 -34.35
C TYR A 497 -8.88 -31.46 -32.82
N GLY A 498 -8.81 -30.26 -32.23
CA GLY A 498 -9.01 -30.11 -30.78
C GLY A 498 -10.49 -30.25 -30.42
N ARG A 499 -10.94 -31.41 -29.94
CA ARG A 499 -12.33 -31.65 -29.52
C ARG A 499 -12.68 -30.83 -28.28
N VAL A 500 -11.83 -30.90 -27.27
CA VAL A 500 -11.94 -30.09 -26.06
C VAL A 500 -10.74 -29.17 -26.01
N TYR A 501 -10.98 -27.89 -25.76
CA TYR A 501 -9.93 -26.92 -25.51
C TYR A 501 -10.42 -25.98 -24.42
N GLN A 502 -9.73 -25.95 -23.28
CA GLN A 502 -10.08 -25.11 -22.15
C GLN A 502 -8.87 -24.34 -21.65
N ILE A 503 -9.06 -23.07 -21.31
CA ILE A 503 -8.06 -22.26 -20.61
C ILE A 503 -8.68 -21.72 -19.32
N ASN A 504 -8.04 -22.02 -18.19
CA ASN A 504 -8.40 -21.50 -16.90
C ASN A 504 -7.67 -20.16 -16.64
N TYR A 505 -8.38 -19.05 -16.80
CA TYR A 505 -7.83 -17.71 -16.61
C TYR A 505 -7.53 -17.37 -15.14
N LEU A 506 -8.02 -18.14 -14.17
CA LEU A 506 -7.60 -18.00 -12.77
C LEU A 506 -6.19 -18.53 -12.51
N ARG A 507 -5.67 -19.40 -13.38
CA ARG A 507 -4.31 -19.96 -13.28
C ARG A 507 -3.34 -19.31 -14.27
N CYS A 508 -3.84 -18.80 -15.40
CA CYS A 508 -3.01 -18.26 -16.46
C CYS A 508 -2.19 -17.05 -15.99
N ILE A 509 -0.89 -17.07 -16.28
CA ILE A 509 0.05 -15.97 -15.94
C ILE A 509 0.41 -15.07 -17.12
N GLY A 510 -0.23 -15.26 -18.29
CA GLY A 510 -0.03 -14.39 -19.45
C GLY A 510 1.36 -14.46 -20.11
N CYS A 511 2.13 -15.53 -19.90
CA CYS A 511 3.53 -15.60 -20.35
C CYS A 511 3.72 -15.78 -21.87
N GLY A 512 2.75 -16.32 -22.60
CA GLY A 512 2.83 -16.52 -24.05
C GLY A 512 3.54 -17.80 -24.51
N LEU A 513 4.10 -18.62 -23.62
CA LEU A 513 4.83 -19.85 -23.97
C LEU A 513 3.99 -20.86 -24.77
N CYS A 514 2.69 -20.92 -24.50
CA CYS A 514 1.75 -21.78 -25.22
C CYS A 514 1.60 -21.42 -26.71
N ILE A 515 1.82 -20.15 -27.08
CA ILE A 515 1.79 -19.68 -28.47
C ILE A 515 3.06 -20.11 -29.18
N GLU A 516 4.21 -19.91 -28.53
CA GLU A 516 5.51 -20.30 -29.08
C GLU A 516 5.60 -21.82 -29.31
N ALA A 517 4.99 -22.61 -28.43
CA ALA A 517 4.90 -24.05 -28.57
C ALA A 517 3.90 -24.53 -29.64
N CYS A 518 3.03 -23.66 -30.18
CA CYS A 518 1.99 -24.06 -31.11
C CYS A 518 2.53 -24.23 -32.55
N PRO A 519 2.58 -25.46 -33.10
CA PRO A 519 3.22 -25.70 -34.40
C PRO A 519 2.44 -25.08 -35.58
N THR A 520 1.12 -25.02 -35.48
CA THR A 520 0.23 -24.50 -36.54
C THR A 520 -0.13 -23.03 -36.36
N ARG A 521 0.42 -22.37 -35.33
CA ARG A 521 0.04 -21.00 -34.91
C ARG A 521 -1.48 -20.83 -34.77
N ALA A 522 -2.15 -21.87 -34.30
CA ALA A 522 -3.57 -21.86 -34.03
C ALA A 522 -3.92 -20.95 -32.86
N LEU A 523 -3.07 -20.88 -31.86
CA LEU A 523 -3.27 -20.05 -30.67
C LEU A 523 -2.53 -18.72 -30.83
N THR A 524 -3.22 -17.62 -30.58
CA THR A 524 -2.61 -16.29 -30.48
C THR A 524 -3.16 -15.54 -29.27
N MET A 525 -2.44 -14.54 -28.79
CA MET A 525 -2.94 -13.60 -27.79
C MET A 525 -3.41 -12.33 -28.48
N THR A 526 -4.62 -11.91 -28.12
CA THR A 526 -5.21 -10.66 -28.57
C THR A 526 -4.78 -9.52 -27.64
N ASN A 527 -5.20 -8.32 -28.02
CA ASN A 527 -5.00 -7.10 -27.27
C ASN A 527 -6.12 -6.82 -26.25
N GLU A 528 -7.06 -7.76 -26.09
CA GLU A 528 -8.16 -7.66 -25.13
C GLU A 528 -7.69 -7.97 -23.71
N TYR A 529 -7.90 -7.03 -22.79
CA TYR A 529 -7.36 -7.08 -21.42
C TYR A 529 -8.43 -7.12 -20.32
N GLU A 530 -9.72 -7.05 -20.69
CA GLU A 530 -10.84 -7.05 -19.74
C GLU A 530 -11.42 -8.45 -19.61
N LEU A 531 -10.86 -9.25 -18.71
CA LEU A 531 -11.25 -10.66 -18.48
C LEU A 531 -11.87 -10.89 -17.10
N ALA A 532 -12.33 -9.82 -16.43
CA ALA A 532 -12.90 -9.92 -15.09
C ALA A 532 -14.35 -10.44 -15.13
N ASP A 533 -14.67 -11.34 -14.21
CA ASP A 533 -16.01 -11.92 -14.06
C ASP A 533 -16.35 -12.05 -12.56
N ASP A 534 -17.64 -12.18 -12.24
CA ASP A 534 -18.12 -12.35 -10.86
C ASP A 534 -18.23 -13.82 -10.43
N ASN A 535 -18.10 -14.74 -11.39
CA ASN A 535 -18.15 -16.18 -11.18
C ASN A 535 -16.86 -16.89 -11.63
N ARG A 536 -16.38 -17.80 -10.79
CA ARG A 536 -15.20 -18.63 -11.07
C ARG A 536 -15.39 -19.53 -12.30
N ALA A 537 -16.59 -20.07 -12.50
CA ALA A 537 -16.85 -20.97 -13.63
C ALA A 537 -16.69 -20.25 -14.98
N ASP A 538 -17.09 -18.97 -15.04
CA ASP A 538 -17.02 -18.18 -16.26
C ASP A 538 -15.60 -17.79 -16.68
N LEU A 539 -14.62 -17.91 -15.77
CA LEU A 539 -13.20 -17.72 -16.04
C LEU A 539 -12.50 -18.96 -16.61
N ILE A 540 -13.24 -20.06 -16.79
CA ILE A 540 -12.79 -21.23 -17.55
C ILE A 540 -13.34 -21.09 -18.95
N TYR A 541 -12.50 -20.63 -19.87
CA TYR A 541 -12.92 -20.42 -21.25
C TYR A 541 -12.80 -21.73 -21.99
N GLU A 542 -13.93 -22.20 -22.49
CA GLU A 542 -13.98 -23.35 -23.37
C GLU A 542 -13.76 -22.94 -24.83
N LYS A 543 -13.73 -23.95 -25.71
CA LYS A 543 -13.37 -23.80 -27.12
C LYS A 543 -14.26 -22.80 -27.85
N ASP A 544 -15.55 -22.76 -27.55
CA ASP A 544 -16.54 -21.83 -28.10
C ASP A 544 -16.18 -20.35 -27.82
N ARG A 545 -15.75 -20.04 -26.58
CA ARG A 545 -15.29 -18.70 -26.19
C ARG A 545 -13.89 -18.40 -26.72
N LEU A 546 -13.07 -19.40 -27.02
CA LEU A 546 -11.70 -19.18 -27.51
C LEU A 546 -11.63 -19.04 -29.03
N LEU A 547 -12.53 -19.68 -29.77
CA LEU A 547 -12.53 -19.65 -31.22
C LEU A 547 -12.78 -18.24 -31.78
N ALA A 548 -11.99 -17.88 -32.79
CA ALA A 548 -12.22 -16.68 -33.56
C ALA A 548 -13.63 -16.72 -34.20
N PRO A 549 -14.36 -15.59 -34.21
CA PRO A 549 -15.66 -15.51 -34.88
C PRO A 549 -15.50 -15.75 -36.39
N LEU A 550 -16.54 -16.31 -37.02
CA LEU A 550 -16.56 -16.51 -38.47
C LEU A 550 -16.67 -15.15 -39.18
N ALA A 551 -15.75 -14.89 -40.11
CA ALA A 551 -15.82 -13.70 -40.96
C ALA A 551 -16.86 -13.88 -42.10
N PRO A 552 -17.37 -12.79 -42.69
CA PRO A 552 -18.25 -12.88 -43.86
C PRO A 552 -17.57 -13.67 -44.99
N GLY A 553 -18.24 -14.72 -45.48
CA GLY A 553 -17.72 -15.63 -46.52
C GLY A 553 -17.07 -16.92 -45.99
N MET A 554 -16.86 -17.05 -44.68
CA MET A 554 -16.43 -18.31 -44.06
C MET A 554 -17.60 -19.27 -43.86
N GLN A 555 -17.36 -20.56 -44.05
CA GLN A 555 -18.31 -21.62 -43.74
C GLN A 555 -18.08 -22.11 -42.30
N ALA A 556 -19.16 -22.37 -41.57
CA ALA A 556 -19.04 -22.93 -40.23
C ALA A 556 -18.63 -24.42 -40.34
N PRO A 557 -17.56 -24.87 -39.65
CA PRO A 557 -17.27 -26.29 -39.57
C PRO A 557 -18.40 -27.05 -38.84
N PRO A 558 -18.67 -28.31 -39.21
CA PRO A 558 -17.85 -29.13 -40.09
C PRO A 558 -18.11 -28.93 -41.59
N HIS A 559 -17.04 -28.89 -42.40
CA HIS A 559 -17.11 -28.90 -43.87
C HIS A 559 -15.84 -29.51 -44.49
N ALA A 560 -15.92 -29.93 -45.76
CA ALA A 560 -14.77 -30.47 -46.47
C ALA A 560 -13.72 -29.39 -46.77
N MET A 561 -12.46 -29.80 -46.97
CA MET A 561 -11.40 -28.91 -47.44
C MET A 561 -11.73 -28.35 -48.82
N GLN A 562 -11.14 -27.20 -49.17
CA GLN A 562 -11.30 -26.62 -50.50
C GLN A 562 -10.86 -27.61 -51.59
N PRO A 563 -11.64 -27.78 -52.67
CA PRO A 563 -11.31 -28.71 -53.74
C PRO A 563 -9.92 -28.45 -54.32
N GLY A 564 -9.10 -29.50 -54.45
CA GLY A 564 -7.75 -29.40 -55.03
C GLY A 564 -6.66 -28.89 -54.08
N THR A 565 -6.99 -28.66 -52.81
CA THR A 565 -6.01 -28.30 -51.78
C THR A 565 -5.57 -29.50 -50.94
N THR A 566 -4.35 -29.46 -50.42
CA THR A 566 -3.78 -30.43 -49.48
C THR A 566 -3.64 -29.83 -48.08
N GLU A 567 -3.43 -30.67 -47.07
CA GLU A 567 -3.21 -30.18 -45.69
C GLU A 567 -2.03 -29.21 -45.60
N ALA A 568 -0.97 -29.45 -46.38
CA ALA A 568 0.20 -28.58 -46.42
C ALA A 568 -0.16 -27.16 -46.93
N ASP A 569 -1.07 -27.05 -47.89
CA ASP A 569 -1.50 -25.76 -48.45
C ASP A 569 -2.19 -24.89 -47.39
N TYR A 570 -2.91 -25.51 -46.45
CA TYR A 570 -3.51 -24.83 -45.31
C TYR A 570 -2.47 -24.26 -44.33
N TYR A 571 -1.42 -25.03 -44.02
CA TYR A 571 -0.36 -24.59 -43.10
C TYR A 571 0.61 -23.57 -43.73
N LEU A 572 0.76 -23.61 -45.05
CA LEU A 572 1.51 -22.61 -45.82
C LEU A 572 0.71 -21.33 -46.09
N GLY A 573 -0.60 -21.33 -45.79
CA GLY A 573 -1.48 -20.18 -45.99
C GLY A 573 -1.85 -19.93 -47.46
N MET A 574 -1.80 -20.95 -48.31
CA MET A 574 -2.13 -20.88 -49.74
C MET A 574 -3.63 -21.01 -50.04
N VAL A 575 -4.46 -21.24 -49.00
CA VAL A 575 -5.92 -21.36 -49.09
C VAL A 575 -6.55 -19.98 -48.87
N GLY A 576 -7.32 -19.49 -49.83
CA GLY A 576 -7.98 -18.17 -49.81
C GLY A 576 -9.47 -18.25 -50.16
N PRO A 577 -10.24 -17.15 -49.99
CA PRO A 577 -11.63 -17.09 -50.44
C PRO A 577 -11.66 -17.25 -51.96
N ASP A 578 -12.44 -18.23 -52.44
CA ASP A 578 -12.71 -18.62 -53.84
C ASP A 578 -11.85 -17.96 -54.94
N GLN A 579 -10.97 -18.75 -55.55
CA GLN A 579 -10.19 -18.38 -56.75
C GLN A 579 -11.07 -18.12 -58.00
N SER A 580 -12.40 -18.22 -57.90
CA SER A 580 -13.32 -17.95 -59.00
C SER A 580 -13.50 -16.45 -59.30
N GLU A 581 -13.17 -15.53 -58.37
CA GLU A 581 -13.22 -14.07 -58.62
C GLU A 581 -11.89 -13.46 -59.10
N GLN A 582 -10.73 -14.07 -58.82
CA GLN A 582 -9.44 -13.53 -59.27
C GLN A 582 -9.16 -13.75 -60.76
N ALA A 583 -9.73 -14.81 -61.35
CA ALA A 583 -9.62 -15.06 -62.79
C ALA A 583 -10.37 -14.01 -63.66
N GLY A 584 -11.25 -13.19 -63.08
CA GLY A 584 -11.97 -12.13 -63.77
C GLY A 584 -11.27 -10.77 -63.83
N LEU A 585 -10.29 -10.52 -62.95
CA LEU A 585 -9.61 -9.22 -62.84
C LEU A 585 -8.29 -9.15 -63.62
N GLU A 586 -7.64 -10.27 -63.91
CA GLU A 586 -6.44 -10.31 -64.78
C GLU A 586 -6.78 -10.26 -66.28
N GLY A 587 -8.05 -10.42 -66.66
CA GLY A 587 -8.53 -10.30 -68.05
C GLY A 587 -8.87 -8.87 -68.50
N ALA A 588 -8.93 -7.90 -67.58
CA ALA A 588 -9.26 -6.50 -67.88
C ALA A 588 -8.06 -5.54 -67.78
N ALA A 589 -6.86 -6.08 -67.52
CA ALA A 589 -5.60 -5.34 -67.50
C ALA A 589 -4.55 -6.04 -68.39
N ARG A 590 -4.82 -6.04 -69.70
CA ARG A 590 -3.80 -6.12 -70.75
C ARG A 590 -4.03 -5.03 -71.78
#